data_AF-A0A0D2PIG2-F1
#
_entry.id   AF-A0A0D2PIG2-F1
#
_cell.length_a   1.000
_cell.length_b   1.000
_cell.length_c   1.000
_cell.angle_alpha   90.00
_cell.angle_beta   90.00
_cell.angle_gamma   90.00
#
_symmetry.space_group_name_H-M   'P 1'
#
loop_
_entity.id
_entity.type
_entity.pdbx_description
1 polymer ?
#
loop_
_entity_poly.entity_id
_entity_poly.type
_entity_poly.pdbx_seq_one_letter_code
_entity_poly.pdbx_strand_id
1 'polypeptide(L)'
;SNVFRYRQQASVKLGSWFVHEKWMTPSVFKRAAGAQASELDIASGWGSVAGAQAVLERHWDTFFIESDFNYLASIGINAVRLPIGYWTLGLNITAGTAFEDVGQAYANSWPRVLRAINQAAHAHIGVLLDLHGAVGSQNGQPHSGVSDGQTQLFAVPENMDKTIAALEYIAGQLQSVNNVVGIQMLNEPTYDKGLEDSVGILLCFCKINLADACLRYMNDRSIASYRPERRNLDFHPP
;
A
#
# COMPACT_ATOMS: atom_id res chain seq x y z
N SER A 1 11.18 17.76 10.96
CA SER A 1 10.41 17.76 9.71
C SER A 1 9.18 18.65 9.87
N ASN A 2 8.95 19.61 8.97
CA ASN A 2 7.76 20.49 8.98
C ASN A 2 6.48 19.77 8.48
N VAL A 3 6.60 18.54 7.98
CA VAL A 3 5.50 17.74 7.42
C VAL A 3 4.32 17.57 8.41
N PHE A 4 4.60 17.41 9.71
CA PHE A 4 3.57 17.28 10.74
C PHE A 4 3.00 18.63 11.24
N ARG A 5 3.52 19.78 10.77
CA ARG A 5 3.03 21.11 11.19
C ARG A 5 1.80 21.57 10.41
N TYR A 6 1.52 20.99 9.24
CA TYR A 6 0.38 21.40 8.43
C TYR A 6 -0.92 20.84 9.02
N ARG A 7 -1.82 21.75 9.44
CA ARG A 7 -3.19 21.42 9.88
C ARG A 7 -4.12 21.01 8.72
N GLN A 8 -3.68 21.19 7.47
CA GLN A 8 -4.41 20.81 6.26
C GLN A 8 -3.46 20.07 5.30
N GLN A 9 -3.91 18.92 4.82
CA GLN A 9 -3.17 18.10 3.85
C GLN A 9 -3.83 18.24 2.48
N ALA A 10 -3.09 18.74 1.49
CA ALA A 10 -3.46 18.73 0.08
C ALA A 10 -2.68 17.61 -0.59
N SER A 11 -3.40 16.58 -1.03
CA SER A 11 -2.80 15.30 -1.41
C SER A 11 -3.34 14.74 -2.72
N VAL A 12 -2.47 14.02 -3.42
CA VAL A 12 -2.79 13.24 -4.62
C VAL A 12 -2.41 11.77 -4.42
N LYS A 13 -3.07 10.87 -5.16
CA LYS A 13 -2.71 9.45 -5.19
C LYS A 13 -1.71 9.20 -6.32
N LEU A 14 -0.61 8.52 -6.03
CA LEU A 14 0.34 8.04 -7.04
C LEU A 14 -0.10 6.65 -7.56
N GLY A 15 -1.33 6.60 -8.08
CA GLY A 15 -1.97 5.37 -8.56
C GLY A 15 -1.26 4.78 -9.78
N SER A 16 -1.31 3.46 -9.92
CA SER A 16 -0.65 2.73 -11.01
C SER A 16 0.87 2.89 -11.10
N TRP A 17 1.53 3.34 -10.03
CA TRP A 17 2.99 3.30 -9.97
C TRP A 17 3.50 1.92 -9.54
N PHE A 18 3.14 1.45 -8.33
CA PHE A 18 3.56 0.13 -7.80
C PHE A 18 2.42 -0.89 -7.68
N VAL A 19 1.19 -0.47 -8.00
CA VAL A 19 -0.01 -1.32 -8.08
C VAL A 19 -0.75 -0.93 -9.34
N HIS A 20 -0.55 -1.69 -10.41
CA HIS A 20 -0.99 -1.34 -11.75
C HIS A 20 -2.50 -1.59 -11.95
N GLU A 21 -3.18 -0.62 -12.57
CA GLU A 21 -4.55 -0.75 -13.02
C GLU A 21 -4.64 -0.49 -14.53
N LYS A 22 -5.25 -1.44 -15.25
CA LYS A 22 -5.27 -1.44 -16.72
C LYS A 22 -5.82 -0.15 -17.35
N TRP A 23 -6.78 0.49 -16.70
CA TRP A 23 -7.39 1.71 -17.22
C TRP A 23 -6.47 2.94 -17.13
N MET A 24 -5.47 2.93 -16.24
CA MET A 24 -4.46 3.98 -16.13
C MET A 24 -3.21 3.67 -16.96
N THR A 25 -2.74 2.41 -16.91
CA THR A 25 -1.46 1.99 -17.51
C THR A 25 -1.62 0.79 -18.44
N PRO A 26 -2.47 0.88 -19.48
CA PRO A 26 -2.81 -0.26 -20.34
C PRO A 26 -1.61 -0.89 -21.05
N SER A 27 -0.52 -0.13 -21.24
CA SER A 27 0.71 -0.60 -21.87
C SER A 27 1.41 -1.73 -21.10
N VAL A 28 1.38 -1.70 -19.76
CA VAL A 28 2.01 -2.73 -18.90
C VAL A 28 1.24 -4.07 -19.01
N PHE A 29 -0.04 -4.01 -19.34
CA PHE A 29 -0.92 -5.19 -19.49
C PHE A 29 -0.89 -5.82 -20.89
N LYS A 30 -0.24 -5.19 -21.88
CA LYS A 30 -0.31 -5.61 -23.29
C LYS A 30 0.06 -7.08 -23.53
N ARG A 31 1.00 -7.63 -22.74
CA ARG A 31 1.42 -9.03 -22.80
C ARG A 31 1.27 -9.74 -21.45
N ALA A 32 0.42 -9.23 -20.57
CA ALA A 32 0.05 -9.93 -19.35
C ALA A 32 -0.61 -11.29 -19.70
N ALA A 33 -0.51 -12.24 -18.80
CA ALA A 33 -1.19 -13.54 -18.89
C ALA A 33 -2.67 -13.42 -18.46
N GLY A 34 -3.39 -14.53 -18.51
CA GLY A 34 -4.72 -14.64 -17.89
C GLY A 34 -5.71 -13.58 -18.35
N ALA A 35 -6.42 -13.00 -17.38
CA ALA A 35 -7.45 -11.97 -17.61
C ALA A 35 -6.85 -10.60 -17.99
N GLN A 36 -5.52 -10.44 -17.85
CA GLN A 36 -4.81 -9.18 -18.07
C GLN A 36 -5.43 -8.02 -17.29
N ALA A 37 -5.74 -8.27 -16.02
CA ALA A 37 -6.46 -7.35 -15.15
C ALA A 37 -5.68 -7.04 -13.87
N SER A 38 -4.80 -7.93 -13.42
CA SER A 38 -4.11 -7.86 -12.13
C SER A 38 -2.58 -7.85 -12.24
N GLU A 39 -1.91 -7.60 -11.11
CA GLU A 39 -0.45 -7.64 -11.01
C GLU A 39 0.13 -9.04 -11.20
N LEU A 40 -0.61 -10.07 -10.76
CA LEU A 40 -0.23 -11.45 -10.99
C LEU A 40 -0.23 -11.79 -12.49
N ASP A 41 -1.20 -11.23 -13.25
CA ASP A 41 -1.25 -11.40 -14.70
C ASP A 41 -0.04 -10.76 -15.39
N ILE A 42 0.40 -9.58 -14.93
CA ILE A 42 1.60 -8.92 -15.46
C ILE A 42 2.84 -9.78 -15.17
N ALA A 43 2.99 -10.21 -13.92
CA ALA A 43 4.14 -10.97 -13.45
C ALA A 43 4.28 -12.36 -14.11
N SER A 44 3.14 -12.97 -14.43
CA SER A 44 3.06 -14.26 -15.14
C SER A 44 3.14 -14.10 -16.67
N GLY A 45 3.11 -12.86 -17.16
CA GLY A 45 3.07 -12.55 -18.58
C GLY A 45 4.45 -12.35 -19.20
N TRP A 46 4.46 -11.58 -20.31
CA TRP A 46 5.66 -11.09 -20.99
C TRP A 46 6.65 -12.16 -21.47
N GLY A 47 6.19 -13.43 -21.54
CA GLY A 47 6.94 -14.58 -22.02
C GLY A 47 7.92 -15.18 -21.01
N SER A 48 8.21 -14.49 -19.90
CA SER A 48 9.01 -15.00 -18.78
C SER A 48 8.94 -14.01 -17.61
N VAL A 49 9.27 -14.48 -16.40
CA VAL A 49 9.42 -13.63 -15.20
C VAL A 49 10.43 -12.50 -15.42
N ALA A 50 11.55 -12.77 -16.12
CA ALA A 50 12.53 -11.75 -16.48
C ALA A 50 11.96 -10.72 -17.48
N GLY A 51 11.10 -11.14 -18.39
CA GLY A 51 10.38 -10.25 -19.31
C GLY A 51 9.41 -9.33 -18.56
N ALA A 52 8.64 -9.88 -17.61
CA ALA A 52 7.76 -9.09 -16.76
C ALA A 52 8.54 -8.11 -15.89
N GLN A 53 9.64 -8.57 -15.28
CA GLN A 53 10.55 -7.74 -14.49
C GLN A 53 11.05 -6.53 -15.30
N ALA A 54 11.51 -6.75 -16.55
CA ALA A 54 12.03 -5.67 -17.38
C ALA A 54 10.98 -4.58 -17.68
N VAL A 55 9.71 -4.97 -17.89
CA VAL A 55 8.63 -4.01 -18.14
C VAL A 55 8.25 -3.26 -16.87
N LEU A 56 8.12 -3.97 -15.74
CA LEU A 56 7.81 -3.39 -14.44
C LEU A 56 8.89 -2.40 -14.00
N GLU A 57 10.16 -2.77 -14.11
CA GLU A 57 11.27 -1.88 -13.73
C GLU A 57 11.34 -0.63 -14.59
N ARG A 58 11.16 -0.78 -15.91
CA ARG A 58 11.06 0.38 -16.81
C ARG A 58 9.91 1.30 -16.40
N HIS A 59 8.75 0.74 -16.07
CA HIS A 59 7.60 1.52 -15.62
C HIS A 59 7.92 2.26 -14.31
N TRP A 60 8.41 1.58 -13.29
CA TRP A 60 8.75 2.19 -11.99
C TRP A 60 9.79 3.29 -12.08
N ASP A 61 10.71 3.21 -13.04
CA ASP A 61 11.78 4.18 -13.22
C ASP A 61 11.41 5.38 -14.11
N THR A 62 10.28 5.31 -14.83
CA THR A 62 9.91 6.36 -15.81
C THR A 62 8.51 6.93 -15.62
N PHE A 63 7.63 6.27 -14.87
CA PHE A 63 6.24 6.70 -14.71
C PHE A 63 6.08 7.93 -13.80
N PHE A 64 6.90 8.01 -12.75
CA PHE A 64 6.94 9.15 -11.84
C PHE A 64 8.40 9.37 -11.42
N ILE A 65 8.88 10.61 -11.54
CA ILE A 65 10.27 10.98 -11.31
C ILE A 65 10.38 12.21 -10.38
N GLU A 66 11.60 12.58 -10.01
CA GLU A 66 11.86 13.66 -9.04
C GLU A 66 11.27 15.01 -9.48
N SER A 67 11.26 15.32 -10.78
CA SER A 67 10.64 16.55 -11.30
C SER A 67 9.13 16.61 -11.05
N ASP A 68 8.45 15.47 -10.99
CA ASP A 68 7.01 15.43 -10.73
C ASP A 68 6.73 15.78 -9.26
N PHE A 69 7.56 15.32 -8.31
CA PHE A 69 7.46 15.75 -6.92
C PHE A 69 7.71 17.25 -6.74
N ASN A 70 8.71 17.79 -7.44
CA ASN A 70 8.97 19.23 -7.43
C ASN A 70 7.79 20.03 -8.01
N TYR A 71 7.17 19.52 -9.07
CA TYR A 71 5.97 20.11 -9.64
C TYR A 71 4.80 20.07 -8.64
N LEU A 72 4.53 18.91 -8.02
CA LEU A 72 3.49 18.78 -6.99
C LEU A 72 3.69 19.80 -5.85
N ALA A 73 4.91 19.92 -5.34
CA ALA A 73 5.24 20.91 -4.32
C ALA A 73 4.99 22.35 -4.80
N SER A 74 5.33 22.66 -6.06
CA SER A 74 5.12 24.00 -6.64
C SER A 74 3.65 24.43 -6.74
N ILE A 75 2.73 23.46 -6.85
CA ILE A 75 1.28 23.71 -6.88
C ILE A 75 0.61 23.55 -5.50
N GLY A 76 1.40 23.44 -4.44
CA GLY A 76 0.92 23.40 -3.05
C GLY A 76 0.50 22.02 -2.54
N ILE A 77 0.81 20.94 -3.25
CA ILE A 77 0.65 19.57 -2.72
C ILE A 77 1.72 19.33 -1.65
N ASN A 78 1.30 18.88 -0.48
CA ASN A 78 2.18 18.68 0.68
C ASN A 78 2.19 17.23 1.19
N ALA A 79 1.35 16.36 0.63
CA ALA A 79 1.38 14.92 0.88
C ALA A 79 1.03 14.13 -0.38
N VAL A 80 1.42 12.87 -0.42
CA VAL A 80 0.99 11.89 -1.42
C VAL A 80 0.54 10.60 -0.75
N ARG A 81 -0.43 9.91 -1.36
CA ARG A 81 -0.75 8.53 -1.05
C ARG A 81 -0.03 7.62 -2.04
N LEU A 82 0.75 6.67 -1.54
CA LEU A 82 1.55 5.75 -2.34
C LEU A 82 1.05 4.30 -2.17
N PRO A 83 0.22 3.80 -3.11
CA PRO A 83 -0.22 2.41 -3.11
C PRO A 83 0.94 1.45 -3.36
N ILE A 84 1.03 0.40 -2.55
CA ILE A 84 1.92 -0.74 -2.73
C ILE A 84 1.16 -2.05 -2.48
N GLY A 85 1.54 -3.14 -3.15
CA GLY A 85 1.06 -4.47 -2.81
C GLY A 85 2.07 -5.24 -1.96
N TYR A 86 1.63 -6.28 -1.26
CA TYR A 86 2.55 -7.13 -0.48
C TYR A 86 3.68 -7.73 -1.35
N TRP A 87 3.42 -7.98 -2.64
CA TRP A 87 4.40 -8.48 -3.60
C TRP A 87 5.57 -7.53 -3.86
N THR A 88 5.40 -6.24 -3.56
CA THR A 88 6.46 -5.23 -3.72
C THR A 88 7.53 -5.29 -2.63
N LEU A 89 7.28 -6.03 -1.53
CA LEU A 89 8.13 -6.04 -0.32
C LEU A 89 9.31 -7.01 -0.41
N GLY A 90 9.33 -7.88 -1.43
CA GLY A 90 10.43 -8.80 -1.71
C GLY A 90 10.09 -10.28 -1.48
N LEU A 91 11.05 -11.13 -1.86
CA LEU A 91 10.84 -12.57 -2.03
C LEU A 91 10.44 -13.30 -0.74
N ASN A 92 10.92 -12.83 0.41
CA ASN A 92 10.55 -13.41 1.71
C ASN A 92 9.05 -13.25 2.01
N ILE A 93 8.41 -12.19 1.53
CA ILE A 93 6.98 -11.93 1.74
C ILE A 93 6.14 -12.67 0.71
N THR A 94 6.63 -12.87 -0.52
CA THR A 94 5.91 -13.61 -1.57
C THR A 94 5.97 -15.13 -1.42
N ALA A 95 6.83 -15.66 -0.56
CA ALA A 95 6.94 -17.10 -0.33
C ALA A 95 5.62 -17.70 0.20
N GLY A 96 5.15 -18.78 -0.43
CA GLY A 96 3.88 -19.44 -0.11
C GLY A 96 2.64 -18.59 -0.42
N THR A 97 2.72 -17.59 -1.30
CA THR A 97 1.56 -16.84 -1.78
C THR A 97 1.37 -17.08 -3.27
N ALA A 98 0.30 -16.52 -3.86
CA ALA A 98 0.08 -16.56 -5.30
C ALA A 98 1.23 -15.97 -6.14
N PHE A 99 2.14 -15.19 -5.53
CA PHE A 99 3.28 -14.59 -6.19
C PHE A 99 4.58 -15.40 -6.01
N GLU A 100 4.56 -16.58 -5.39
CA GLU A 100 5.79 -17.36 -5.11
C GLU A 100 6.62 -17.62 -6.38
N ASP A 101 6.00 -18.15 -7.44
CA ASP A 101 6.68 -18.52 -8.69
C ASP A 101 7.12 -17.31 -9.53
N VAL A 102 6.53 -16.14 -9.27
CA VAL A 102 6.75 -14.92 -10.06
C VAL A 102 7.35 -13.77 -9.25
N GLY A 103 7.70 -14.00 -7.97
CA GLY A 103 8.15 -12.97 -7.04
C GLY A 103 9.41 -12.26 -7.53
N GLN A 104 10.23 -12.95 -8.32
CA GLN A 104 11.43 -12.39 -8.95
C GLN A 104 11.12 -11.21 -9.88
N ALA A 105 9.90 -11.11 -10.43
CA ALA A 105 9.45 -9.94 -11.20
C ALA A 105 9.43 -8.64 -10.36
N TYR A 106 9.32 -8.75 -9.03
CA TYR A 106 9.26 -7.64 -8.08
C TYR A 106 10.46 -7.54 -7.15
N ALA A 107 11.51 -8.34 -7.37
CA ALA A 107 12.68 -8.37 -6.48
C ALA A 107 13.31 -6.98 -6.25
N ASN A 108 13.21 -6.10 -7.23
CA ASN A 108 13.75 -4.74 -7.17
C ASN A 108 12.68 -3.66 -6.96
N SER A 109 11.46 -4.01 -6.52
CA SER A 109 10.36 -3.06 -6.28
C SER A 109 10.57 -2.28 -4.98
N TRP A 110 10.86 -2.94 -3.86
CA TRP A 110 11.00 -2.25 -2.56
C TRP A 110 12.06 -1.14 -2.54
N PRO A 111 13.28 -1.32 -3.10
CA PRO A 111 14.25 -0.23 -3.20
C PRO A 111 13.73 0.99 -3.99
N ARG A 112 12.85 0.77 -4.97
CA ARG A 112 12.22 1.83 -5.76
C ARG A 112 11.11 2.55 -4.99
N VAL A 113 10.37 1.82 -4.15
CA VAL A 113 9.43 2.43 -3.18
C VAL A 113 10.19 3.34 -2.20
N LEU A 114 11.31 2.87 -1.65
CA LEU A 114 12.16 3.70 -0.77
C LEU A 114 12.72 4.93 -1.49
N ARG A 115 13.13 4.78 -2.76
CA ARG A 115 13.56 5.91 -3.60
C ARG A 115 12.43 6.93 -3.80
N ALA A 116 11.19 6.48 -4.05
CA ALA A 116 10.03 7.35 -4.16
C ALA A 116 9.77 8.14 -2.87
N ILE A 117 9.86 7.48 -1.71
CA ILE A 117 9.75 8.13 -0.40
C ILE A 117 10.86 9.17 -0.21
N ASN A 118 12.08 8.89 -0.64
CA ASN A 118 13.19 9.84 -0.56
C ASN A 118 13.01 11.05 -1.50
N GLN A 119 12.55 10.84 -2.72
CA GLN A 119 12.24 11.93 -3.66
C GLN A 119 11.11 12.83 -3.11
N ALA A 120 10.08 12.26 -2.51
CA ALA A 120 9.06 13.03 -1.79
C ALA A 120 9.68 13.85 -0.65
N ALA A 121 10.63 13.27 0.11
CA ALA A 121 11.30 13.97 1.19
C ALA A 121 12.09 15.20 0.71
N HIS A 122 12.79 15.10 -0.43
CA HIS A 122 13.51 16.21 -1.06
C HIS A 122 12.58 17.36 -1.43
N ALA A 123 11.35 17.05 -1.90
CA ALA A 123 10.32 18.03 -2.21
C ALA A 123 9.50 18.49 -0.98
N HIS A 124 9.89 18.10 0.24
CA HIS A 124 9.15 18.35 1.49
C HIS A 124 7.72 17.80 1.52
N ILE A 125 7.46 16.73 0.77
CA ILE A 125 6.16 16.05 0.68
C ILE A 125 6.11 14.88 1.66
N GLY A 126 5.03 14.81 2.43
CA GLY A 126 4.70 13.67 3.29
C GLY A 126 4.18 12.47 2.48
N VAL A 127 4.44 11.25 2.94
CA VAL A 127 3.97 10.02 2.28
C VAL A 127 3.06 9.24 3.22
N LEU A 128 1.82 9.03 2.78
CA LEU A 128 0.96 7.98 3.32
C LEU A 128 1.19 6.71 2.49
N LEU A 129 1.91 5.74 3.06
CA LEU A 129 2.13 4.46 2.38
C LEU A 129 0.90 3.58 2.56
N ASP A 130 0.41 2.98 1.49
CA ASP A 130 -0.88 2.29 1.47
C ASP A 130 -0.71 0.83 1.04
N LEU A 131 -1.00 -0.10 1.94
CA LEU A 131 -1.06 -1.53 1.59
C LEU A 131 -2.34 -1.78 0.82
N HIS A 132 -2.21 -1.69 -0.50
CA HIS A 132 -3.30 -1.68 -1.46
C HIS A 132 -3.77 -3.09 -1.84
N GLY A 133 -2.87 -4.08 -1.75
CA GLY A 133 -3.17 -5.49 -1.97
C GLY A 133 -2.59 -6.34 -0.85
N ALA A 134 -3.46 -7.04 -0.14
CA ALA A 134 -3.10 -7.98 0.92
C ALA A 134 -3.04 -9.41 0.40
N VAL A 135 -2.42 -10.30 1.19
CA VAL A 135 -2.34 -11.72 0.83
C VAL A 135 -3.76 -12.32 0.85
N GLY A 136 -4.10 -13.09 -0.18
CA GLY A 136 -5.44 -13.67 -0.35
C GLY A 136 -6.52 -12.70 -0.84
N SER A 137 -6.17 -11.44 -1.13
CA SER A 137 -7.11 -10.37 -1.46
C SER A 137 -8.12 -10.03 -0.36
N GLN A 138 -8.23 -8.74 -0.09
CA GLN A 138 -9.21 -8.18 0.84
C GLN A 138 -10.56 -7.86 0.20
N ASN A 139 -10.68 -7.91 -1.13
CA ASN A 139 -11.88 -7.44 -1.83
C ASN A 139 -12.22 -8.13 -3.16
N GLY A 140 -11.41 -9.10 -3.60
CA GLY A 140 -11.61 -9.83 -4.85
C GLY A 140 -11.44 -8.99 -6.12
N GLN A 141 -11.01 -7.74 -6.01
CA GLN A 141 -10.84 -6.85 -7.15
C GLN A 141 -9.42 -6.94 -7.72
N PRO A 142 -9.21 -6.74 -9.04
CA PRO A 142 -7.88 -6.89 -9.65
C PRO A 142 -6.80 -5.98 -9.07
N HIS A 143 -7.16 -4.80 -8.56
CA HIS A 143 -6.23 -3.86 -7.92
C HIS A 143 -5.70 -4.37 -6.56
N SER A 144 -6.27 -5.44 -6.00
CA SER A 144 -5.70 -6.16 -4.85
C SER A 144 -4.58 -7.13 -5.24
N GLY A 145 -4.25 -7.26 -6.52
CA GLY A 145 -3.12 -8.00 -7.05
C GLY A 145 -3.46 -9.31 -7.77
N VAL A 146 -4.64 -9.88 -7.52
CA VAL A 146 -5.15 -11.10 -8.15
C VAL A 146 -6.54 -10.85 -8.75
N SER A 147 -6.87 -11.52 -9.85
CA SER A 147 -8.14 -11.35 -10.59
C SER A 147 -9.02 -12.59 -10.60
N ASP A 148 -8.97 -13.41 -9.55
CA ASP A 148 -9.79 -14.63 -9.39
C ASP A 148 -11.16 -14.36 -8.72
N GLY A 149 -11.41 -13.11 -8.32
CA GLY A 149 -12.65 -12.71 -7.66
C GLY A 149 -12.79 -13.16 -6.21
N GLN A 150 -11.76 -13.80 -5.64
CA GLN A 150 -11.82 -14.36 -4.29
C GLN A 150 -11.45 -13.32 -3.23
N THR A 151 -12.13 -13.36 -2.09
CA THR A 151 -11.79 -12.56 -0.90
C THR A 151 -11.37 -13.51 0.22
N GLN A 152 -10.08 -13.83 0.30
CA GLN A 152 -9.56 -14.84 1.23
C GLN A 152 -8.73 -14.29 2.38
N LEU A 153 -8.49 -12.97 2.45
CA LEU A 153 -7.69 -12.37 3.53
C LEU A 153 -8.19 -12.79 4.93
N PHE A 154 -9.50 -12.64 5.17
CA PHE A 154 -10.10 -12.95 6.48
C PHE A 154 -10.62 -14.38 6.59
N ALA A 155 -10.78 -15.08 5.46
CA ALA A 155 -11.29 -16.45 5.43
C ALA A 155 -10.22 -17.49 5.74
N VAL A 156 -8.94 -17.19 5.43
CA VAL A 156 -7.80 -18.09 5.60
C VAL A 156 -6.82 -17.46 6.59
N PRO A 157 -6.66 -18.02 7.81
CA PRO A 157 -5.79 -17.45 8.84
C PRO A 157 -4.35 -17.19 8.37
N GLU A 158 -3.81 -18.08 7.54
CA GLU A 158 -2.44 -17.96 7.02
C GLU A 158 -2.26 -16.72 6.13
N ASN A 159 -3.31 -16.29 5.41
CA ASN A 159 -3.27 -15.06 4.61
C ASN A 159 -3.21 -13.82 5.52
N MET A 160 -3.92 -13.86 6.64
CA MET A 160 -3.90 -12.81 7.65
C MET A 160 -2.52 -12.72 8.30
N ASP A 161 -1.94 -13.85 8.73
CA ASP A 161 -0.60 -13.90 9.34
C ASP A 161 0.47 -13.33 8.40
N LYS A 162 0.43 -13.69 7.11
CA LYS A 162 1.36 -13.14 6.11
C LYS A 162 1.14 -11.66 5.84
N THR A 163 -0.10 -11.19 5.86
CA THR A 163 -0.42 -9.76 5.73
C THR A 163 0.08 -8.96 6.94
N ILE A 164 -0.05 -9.52 8.14
CA ILE A 164 0.54 -8.95 9.37
C ILE A 164 2.06 -8.88 9.24
N ALA A 165 2.71 -9.98 8.84
CA ALA A 165 4.17 -10.00 8.65
C ALA A 165 4.65 -8.95 7.61
N ALA A 166 3.87 -8.74 6.55
CA ALA A 166 4.11 -7.66 5.58
C ALA A 166 4.02 -6.26 6.21
N LEU A 167 3.00 -6.01 7.04
CA LEU A 167 2.84 -4.75 7.76
C LEU A 167 3.95 -4.52 8.80
N GLU A 168 4.36 -5.56 9.53
CA GLU A 168 5.48 -5.52 10.46
C GLU A 168 6.80 -5.20 9.73
N TYR A 169 7.03 -5.82 8.57
CA TYR A 169 8.17 -5.51 7.72
C TYR A 169 8.17 -4.03 7.32
N ILE A 170 7.05 -3.52 6.78
CA ILE A 170 6.91 -2.10 6.41
C ILE A 170 7.19 -1.19 7.62
N ALA A 171 6.57 -1.47 8.76
CA ALA A 171 6.73 -0.68 9.98
C ALA A 171 8.19 -0.65 10.45
N GLY A 172 8.86 -1.80 10.46
CA GLY A 172 10.25 -1.95 10.86
C GLY A 172 11.21 -1.20 9.92
N GLN A 173 10.96 -1.23 8.61
CA GLN A 173 11.77 -0.52 7.61
C GLN A 173 11.59 1.01 7.70
N LEU A 174 10.38 1.49 8.03
CA LEU A 174 10.05 2.91 7.95
C LEU A 174 10.05 3.64 9.30
N GLN A 175 10.30 2.96 10.42
CA GLN A 175 10.25 3.55 11.76
C GLN A 175 11.13 4.80 11.96
N SER A 176 12.23 4.91 11.20
CA SER A 176 13.18 6.03 11.27
C SER A 176 12.98 7.08 10.16
N VAL A 177 12.04 6.86 9.24
CA VAL A 177 11.80 7.73 8.08
C VAL A 177 10.82 8.84 8.45
N ASN A 178 11.30 10.09 8.40
CA ASN A 178 10.59 11.24 8.98
C ASN A 178 9.51 11.87 8.09
N ASN A 179 9.46 11.56 6.79
CA ASN A 179 8.43 12.05 5.89
C ASN A 179 7.33 11.02 5.61
N VAL A 180 7.41 9.80 6.16
CA VAL A 180 6.27 8.87 6.19
C VAL A 180 5.32 9.33 7.29
N VAL A 181 4.15 9.82 6.90
CA VAL A 181 3.16 10.42 7.83
C VAL A 181 2.18 9.39 8.39
N GLY A 182 2.08 8.24 7.74
CA GLY A 182 1.26 7.13 8.18
C GLY A 182 1.41 5.92 7.28
N ILE A 183 0.89 4.80 7.76
CA ILE A 183 0.72 3.56 6.99
C ILE A 183 -0.77 3.24 7.00
N GLN A 184 -1.38 3.19 5.82
CA GLN A 184 -2.71 2.64 5.64
C GLN A 184 -2.58 1.12 5.58
N MET A 185 -3.14 0.45 6.60
CA MET A 185 -2.98 -1.00 6.77
C MET A 185 -3.68 -1.80 5.69
N LEU A 186 -4.79 -1.28 5.16
CA LEU A 186 -5.57 -1.99 4.16
C LEU A 186 -6.40 -1.02 3.31
N ASN A 187 -6.37 -1.22 2.00
CA ASN A 187 -7.24 -0.51 1.06
C ASN A 187 -8.54 -1.28 0.83
N GLU A 188 -9.69 -0.63 1.02
CA GLU A 188 -11.02 -1.08 0.56
C GLU A 188 -11.33 -2.57 0.85
N PRO A 189 -11.24 -3.05 2.10
CA PRO A 189 -11.66 -4.41 2.43
C PRO A 189 -13.16 -4.57 2.22
N THR A 190 -13.57 -5.67 1.57
CA THR A 190 -14.99 -6.08 1.56
C THR A 190 -15.28 -6.90 2.82
N TYR A 191 -16.34 -6.53 3.51
CA TYR A 191 -16.77 -7.16 4.74
C TYR A 191 -17.79 -8.27 4.46
N ASP A 192 -17.62 -9.46 5.05
CA ASP A 192 -18.68 -10.48 5.10
C ASP A 192 -19.62 -10.18 6.29
N LYS A 193 -20.93 -10.32 6.09
CA LYS A 193 -22.04 -9.69 6.84
C LYS A 193 -22.17 -10.05 8.34
N GLY A 194 -21.17 -10.67 8.97
CA GLY A 194 -21.22 -11.22 10.32
C GLY A 194 -20.76 -10.30 11.46
N LEU A 195 -20.17 -9.13 11.18
CA LEU A 195 -19.86 -8.12 12.19
C LEU A 195 -20.31 -6.73 11.70
N GLU A 196 -20.96 -6.00 12.59
CA GLU A 196 -21.64 -4.74 12.29
C GLU A 196 -20.68 -3.61 11.89
N ASP A 197 -21.11 -2.90 10.85
CA ASP A 197 -20.82 -1.52 10.45
C ASP A 197 -19.58 -0.84 11.06
N SER A 198 -18.54 -0.67 10.21
CA SER A 198 -17.80 0.58 9.94
C SER A 198 -16.28 0.37 9.82
N VAL A 199 -15.71 0.13 8.63
CA VAL A 199 -14.31 0.54 8.37
C VAL A 199 -14.04 0.81 6.88
N GLY A 200 -14.17 2.07 6.47
CA GLY A 200 -13.40 2.60 5.35
C GLY A 200 -12.02 3.00 5.87
N ILE A 201 -10.96 2.55 5.20
CA ILE A 201 -9.56 3.03 5.37
C ILE A 201 -9.07 2.93 6.82
N LEU A 202 -8.47 1.79 7.19
CA LEU A 202 -7.78 1.67 8.47
C LEU A 202 -6.39 2.33 8.39
N LEU A 203 -6.27 3.52 8.99
CA LEU A 203 -5.03 4.31 9.03
C LEU A 203 -4.34 4.14 10.39
N CYS A 204 -3.06 3.73 10.38
CA CYS A 204 -2.20 3.88 11.54
C CYS A 204 -1.35 5.14 11.36
N PHE A 205 -1.58 6.16 12.20
CA PHE A 205 -0.77 7.38 12.24
C PHE A 205 0.42 7.21 13.19
N CYS A 206 1.58 7.68 12.75
CA CYS A 206 2.90 7.32 13.25
C CYS A 206 3.24 7.90 14.63
N LYS A 207 3.59 7.03 15.60
CA LYS A 207 4.87 6.94 16.35
C LYS A 207 4.63 6.25 17.71
N ILE A 208 5.32 5.14 17.90
CA ILE A 208 5.30 4.19 19.05
C ILE A 208 4.18 3.13 18.91
N ASN A 209 4.58 1.85 18.85
CA ASN A 209 3.74 0.64 18.84
C ASN A 209 2.91 0.35 17.58
N LEU A 210 3.45 0.60 16.38
CA LEU A 210 2.77 0.24 15.13
C LEU A 210 2.48 -1.26 15.02
N ALA A 211 3.46 -2.13 15.33
CA ALA A 211 3.28 -3.58 15.29
C ALA A 211 2.22 -4.05 16.30
N ASP A 212 2.31 -3.60 17.55
CA ASP A 212 1.33 -3.94 18.60
C ASP A 212 -0.08 -3.42 18.29
N ALA A 213 -0.22 -2.22 17.70
CA ALA A 213 -1.52 -1.67 17.31
C ALA A 213 -2.11 -2.40 16.10
N CYS A 214 -1.28 -2.72 15.10
CA CYS A 214 -1.67 -3.55 13.95
C CYS A 214 -2.08 -4.95 14.40
N LEU A 215 -1.28 -5.61 15.26
CA LEU A 215 -1.55 -6.92 15.82
C LEU A 215 -2.82 -6.93 16.67
N ARG A 216 -3.01 -5.95 17.56
CA ARG A 216 -4.23 -5.86 18.37
C ARG A 216 -5.47 -5.67 17.51
N TYR A 217 -5.40 -4.87 16.46
CA TYR A 217 -6.55 -4.66 15.57
C TYR A 217 -6.84 -5.89 14.70
N MET A 218 -5.80 -6.51 14.12
CA MET A 218 -5.96 -7.66 13.23
C MET A 218 -6.30 -8.96 13.99
N ASN A 219 -5.79 -9.13 15.22
CA ASN A 219 -6.07 -10.30 16.05
C ASN A 219 -7.36 -10.18 16.86
N ASP A 220 -7.86 -8.97 17.11
CA ASP A 220 -9.12 -8.79 17.82
C ASP A 220 -10.30 -8.89 16.84
N ARG A 221 -10.83 -10.11 16.72
CA ARG A 221 -12.05 -10.42 15.95
C ARG A 221 -13.32 -9.73 16.48
N SER A 222 -13.22 -8.86 17.50
CA SER A 222 -14.35 -8.21 18.17
C SER A 222 -14.27 -6.69 18.33
N ILE A 223 -13.17 -6.01 17.97
CA ILE A 223 -13.09 -4.53 18.06
C ILE A 223 -13.64 -3.89 16.78
N ALA A 224 -14.97 -3.77 16.74
CA ALA A 224 -15.71 -2.92 15.80
C ALA A 224 -15.93 -1.49 16.33
N SER A 225 -15.29 -1.09 17.43
CA SER A 225 -15.53 0.23 18.02
C SER A 225 -14.24 0.89 18.53
N TYR A 226 -13.45 1.49 17.64
CA TYR A 226 -12.70 2.68 18.01
C TYR A 226 -13.53 3.91 17.65
N ARG A 227 -14.44 4.31 18.54
CA ARG A 227 -14.98 5.68 18.52
C ARG A 227 -13.86 6.60 19.02
N PRO A 228 -13.47 7.67 18.30
CA PRO A 228 -12.74 8.73 18.95
C PRO A 228 -13.68 9.34 19.99
N GLU A 229 -13.43 9.10 21.27
CA GLU A 229 -14.06 9.90 22.31
C GLU A 229 -13.74 11.37 22.02
N ARG A 230 -14.78 12.15 21.71
CA ARG A 230 -14.71 13.60 21.81
C ARG A 230 -14.46 13.91 23.29
N ARG A 231 -13.19 14.02 23.69
CA ARG A 231 -12.86 14.87 24.83
C ARG A 231 -13.07 16.30 24.38
N ASN A 232 -14.24 16.84 24.71
CA ASN A 232 -14.43 18.28 24.78
C ASN A 232 -13.33 18.83 25.70
N LEU A 233 -12.34 19.49 25.10
CA LEU A 233 -11.53 20.44 25.84
C LEU A 233 -12.38 21.70 25.96
N ASP A 234 -13.16 21.76 27.03
CA ASP A 234 -13.79 23.01 27.47
C ASP A 234 -12.67 23.98 27.85
N PHE A 235 -12.41 24.94 26.98
CA PHE A 235 -11.63 26.13 27.29
C PHE A 235 -12.57 27.14 27.96
N HIS A 236 -12.50 27.24 29.29
CA HIS A 236 -12.96 28.44 29.97
C HIS A 236 -11.85 29.52 29.89
N PRO A 237 -12.14 30.72 29.36
CA PRO A 237 -11.25 31.86 29.51
C PRO A 237 -11.38 32.49 30.92
N PRO A 238 -10.35 33.20 31.39
CA PRO A 238 -10.31 33.84 32.70
C PRO A 238 -11.33 34.98 32.87
#